data_AF-A0A7C5S4E7-F1
#
_entry.id   AF-A0A7C5S4E7-F1
#
_cell.length_a   1.000
_cell.length_b   1.000
_cell.length_c   1.000
_cell.angle_alpha   90.00
_cell.angle_beta   90.00
_cell.angle_gamma   90.00
#
_symmetry.space_group_name_H-M   'P 1'
#
loop_
_entity.id
_entity.type
_entity.pdbx_description
1 polymer ?
#
loop_
_entity_poly.entity_id
_entity_poly.type
_entity_poly.pdbx_seq_one_letter_code
_entity_poly.pdbx_strand_id
1 'polypeptide(L)'
;MIRDILQFLVPENEPGIFPELGKLVEQVIVLNESLKSKRLHAEIEQIKSHMQHCESRINELAYGLYGLTEDEIKIIDEQNPA
;
A
#
# COMPACT_ATOMS: atom_id res chain seq x y z
N MET A 1 -8.39 -13.52 -16.33
CA MET A 1 -9.77 -13.07 -16.03
C MET A 1 -9.91 -13.19 -14.52
N ILE A 2 -10.09 -12.08 -13.80
CA ILE A 2 -9.94 -12.07 -12.34
C ILE A 2 -11.24 -12.54 -11.67
N ARG A 3 -11.54 -13.85 -11.73
CA ARG A 3 -12.64 -14.47 -10.96
C ARG A 3 -12.33 -14.54 -9.46
N ASP A 4 -11.07 -14.36 -9.07
CA ASP A 4 -10.60 -14.52 -7.70
C ASP A 4 -10.81 -13.27 -6.83
N ILE A 5 -10.85 -12.06 -7.42
CA ILE A 5 -11.06 -10.81 -6.65
C ILE A 5 -12.41 -10.82 -5.91
N LEU A 6 -13.46 -11.41 -6.50
CA LEU A 6 -14.78 -11.48 -5.88
C LEU A 6 -14.86 -12.50 -4.73
N GLN A 7 -13.86 -13.38 -4.60
CA GLN A 7 -13.73 -14.33 -3.49
C GLN A 7 -12.96 -13.72 -2.31
N PHE A 8 -12.30 -12.57 -2.52
CA PHE A 8 -11.59 -11.88 -1.48
C PHE A 8 -12.60 -11.17 -0.59
N LEU A 9 -12.70 -11.61 0.67
CA LEU A 9 -13.58 -11.00 1.66
C LEU A 9 -13.08 -9.59 1.93
N VAL A 10 -13.73 -8.57 1.37
CA VAL A 10 -13.40 -7.19 1.71
C VAL A 10 -13.98 -6.90 3.10
N PRO A 11 -13.15 -6.50 4.08
CA PRO A 11 -13.59 -6.21 5.43
C PRO A 11 -14.57 -5.05 5.43
N GLU A 12 -15.45 -5.01 6.43
CA GLU A 12 -16.42 -3.93 6.57
C GLU A 12 -15.73 -2.57 6.69
N ASN A 13 -16.44 -1.53 6.25
CA ASN A 13 -15.91 -0.18 6.26
C ASN A 13 -15.75 0.35 7.69
N GLU A 14 -14.53 0.23 8.21
CA GLU A 14 -14.09 0.87 9.46
C GLU A 14 -14.04 2.41 9.28
N PRO A 15 -14.85 3.18 10.04
CA PRO A 15 -14.89 4.63 9.92
C PRO A 15 -13.52 5.26 10.18
N GLY A 16 -12.93 5.89 9.16
CA GLY A 16 -11.64 6.59 9.25
C GLY A 16 -10.49 5.88 8.53
N ILE A 17 -10.49 4.55 8.46
CA ILE A 17 -9.42 3.78 7.79
C ILE A 17 -9.51 3.92 6.26
N PHE A 18 -10.70 3.75 5.68
CA PHE A 18 -10.90 3.88 4.23
C PHE A 18 -10.56 5.29 3.69
N PRO A 19 -10.95 6.40 4.36
CA PRO A 19 -10.48 7.73 4.01
C PRO A 19 -8.96 7.91 4.08
N GLU A 20 -8.29 7.32 5.07
CA GLU A 20 -6.82 7.36 5.19
C GLU A 20 -6.15 6.58 4.04
N LEU A 21 -6.63 5.36 3.77
CA LEU A 21 -6.19 4.55 2.62
C LEU A 21 -6.35 5.33 1.31
N GLY A 22 -7.50 5.98 1.10
CA GLY A 22 -7.73 6.80 -0.09
C GLY A 22 -6.69 7.92 -0.24
N LYS A 23 -6.34 8.61 0.84
CA LYS A 23 -5.31 9.67 0.83
C LYS A 23 -3.92 9.13 0.53
N LEU A 24 -3.58 7.94 1.04
CA LEU A 24 -2.28 7.32 0.79
C LEU A 24 -2.17 6.85 -0.66
N VAL A 25 -3.22 6.23 -1.19
CA VAL A 25 -3.27 5.80 -2.60
C VAL A 25 -3.17 7.00 -3.54
N GLU A 26 -3.88 8.10 -3.26
CA GLU A 26 -3.76 9.34 -4.03
C GLU A 26 -2.31 9.87 -4.03
N GLN A 27 -1.63 9.84 -2.89
CA GLN A 27 -0.23 10.25 -2.79
C GLN A 27 0.68 9.35 -3.65
N VAL A 28 0.50 8.03 -3.61
CA VAL A 28 1.26 7.08 -4.45
C VAL A 28 1.04 7.37 -5.93
N ILE A 29 -0.20 7.65 -6.36
CA ILE A 29 -0.52 8.01 -7.75
C ILE A 29 0.23 9.29 -8.15
N VAL A 30 0.15 10.35 -7.34
CA VAL A 30 0.84 11.63 -7.62
C VAL A 30 2.36 11.46 -7.67
N LEU A 31 2.93 10.70 -6.73
CA LEU A 31 4.37 10.41 -6.70
C LEU A 31 4.82 9.62 -7.93
N ASN A 32 4.03 8.63 -8.35
CA ASN A 32 4.32 7.84 -9.55
C ASN A 32 4.23 8.68 -10.83
N GLU A 33 3.26 9.58 -10.95
CA GLU A 33 3.20 10.53 -12.08
C GLU A 33 4.40 11.49 -12.07
N SER A 34 4.81 11.99 -10.89
CA SER A 34 6.01 12.82 -10.74
C SER A 34 7.26 12.06 -11.20
N LEU A 35 7.40 10.80 -10.79
CA LEU A 35 8.53 9.93 -11.11
C LEU A 35 8.80 9.83 -12.62
N LYS A 36 7.74 9.74 -13.43
CA LYS A 36 7.84 9.65 -14.91
C LYS A 36 8.52 10.87 -15.54
N SER A 37 8.49 12.03 -14.88
CA SER A 37 9.06 13.28 -15.38
C SER A 37 10.49 13.55 -14.87
N LYS A 38 10.93 12.87 -13.81
CA LYS A 38 12.23 13.09 -13.17
C LYS A 38 13.35 12.37 -13.91
N ARG A 39 14.52 13.02 -13.94
CA ARG A 39 15.74 12.48 -14.57
C ARG A 39 16.92 12.40 -13.60
N LEU A 40 16.90 13.17 -12.52
CA LEU A 40 17.97 13.14 -11.53
C LEU A 40 17.78 11.94 -10.60
N HIS A 41 18.83 11.14 -10.45
CA HIS A 41 18.78 9.94 -9.63
C HIS A 41 18.39 10.23 -8.16
N ALA A 42 18.91 11.31 -7.57
CA ALA A 42 18.57 11.70 -6.21
C ALA A 42 17.07 12.02 -6.02
N GLU A 43 16.44 12.69 -6.99
CA GLU A 43 14.99 12.97 -6.94
C GLU A 43 14.17 11.69 -7.10
N ILE A 44 14.62 10.78 -7.97
CA ILE A 44 13.99 9.47 -8.18
C ILE A 44 14.01 8.66 -6.88
N GLU A 45 15.16 8.58 -6.20
CA GLU A 45 15.29 7.83 -4.94
C GLU A 45 14.49 8.48 -3.81
N GLN A 46 14.43 9.81 -3.75
CA GLN A 46 13.57 10.50 -2.78
C GLN A 46 12.08 10.17 -3.00
N ILE A 47 11.62 10.17 -4.27
CA ILE A 47 10.23 9.82 -4.60
C ILE A 47 9.94 8.37 -4.25
N LYS A 48 10.84 7.44 -4.59
CA LYS A 48 10.68 6.01 -4.24
C LYS A 48 10.64 5.78 -2.74
N SER A 49 11.50 6.44 -1.96
CA SER A 49 11.48 6.34 -0.51
C SER A 49 10.14 6.82 0.07
N HIS A 50 9.57 7.89 -0.48
CA HIS A 50 8.26 8.36 -0.08
C HIS A 50 7.14 7.37 -0.46
N MET A 51 7.19 6.80 -1.67
CA MET A 51 6.25 5.76 -2.09
C MET A 51 6.31 4.54 -1.16
N GLN A 52 7.52 4.08 -0.81
CA GLN A 52 7.72 2.97 0.11
C GLN A 52 7.10 3.24 1.49
N HIS A 53 7.19 4.48 2.00
CA HIS A 53 6.53 4.86 3.25
C HIS A 53 5.01 4.79 3.13
N CYS A 54 4.44 5.31 2.03
CA CYS A 54 3.00 5.22 1.77
C CYS A 54 2.53 3.77 1.65
N GLU A 55 3.26 2.93 0.92
CA GLU A 55 2.96 1.50 0.74
C GLU A 55 3.02 0.73 2.06
N SER A 56 4.04 0.98 2.88
CA SER A 56 4.15 0.38 4.22
C SER A 56 2.94 0.73 5.09
N ARG A 57 2.52 2.00 5.05
CA ARG A 57 1.34 2.47 5.80
C ARG A 57 0.04 1.87 5.28
N ILE A 58 -0.09 1.71 3.96
CA ILE A 58 -1.23 1.04 3.33
C ILE A 58 -1.31 -0.41 3.81
N ASN A 59 -0.17 -1.13 3.84
CA ASN A 59 -0.11 -2.51 4.30
C ASN A 59 -0.54 -2.63 5.76
N GLU A 60 -0.01 -1.79 6.66
CA GLU A 60 -0.44 -1.75 8.08
C GLU A 60 -1.95 -1.58 8.23
N LEU A 61 -2.54 -0.61 7.52
CA LEU A 61 -3.98 -0.35 7.58
C LEU A 61 -4.78 -1.50 6.99
N ALA A 62 -4.33 -2.06 5.86
CA ALA A 62 -4.97 -3.21 5.23
C ALA A 62 -4.95 -4.42 6.16
N TYR A 63 -3.80 -4.77 6.73
CA TYR A 63 -3.68 -5.88 7.67
C TYR A 63 -4.53 -5.67 8.92
N GLY A 64 -4.60 -4.45 9.42
CA GLY A 64 -5.49 -4.07 10.53
C GLY A 64 -6.97 -4.33 10.22
N LEU A 65 -7.42 -4.06 9.00
CA LEU A 65 -8.78 -4.36 8.56
C LEU A 65 -9.09 -5.87 8.54
N TYR A 66 -8.07 -6.71 8.32
CA TYR A 66 -8.19 -8.17 8.37
C TYR A 66 -7.95 -8.74 9.77
N GLY A 67 -7.62 -7.91 10.76
CA GLY A 67 -7.32 -8.35 12.12
C GLY A 67 -6.07 -9.25 12.22
N LEU A 68 -5.14 -9.11 11.28
CA LEU A 68 -3.93 -9.95 11.23
C LEU A 68 -2.97 -9.61 12.37
N THR A 69 -2.41 -10.64 12.96
CA THR A 69 -1.35 -10.54 13.97
C THR A 69 0.02 -10.29 13.32
N GLU A 70 0.98 -9.79 14.10
CA GLU A 70 2.36 -9.58 13.61
C GLU A 70 2.99 -10.85 13.02
N ASP A 71 2.69 -12.02 13.59
CA ASP A 71 3.24 -13.29 13.09
C ASP A 71 2.60 -13.71 11.77
N GLU A 72 1.30 -13.45 11.58
CA GLU A 72 0.62 -13.67 10.30
C GLU A 72 1.11 -12.69 9.23
N ILE A 73 1.38 -11.43 9.61
CA ILE A 73 1.97 -10.43 8.71
C ILE A 73 3.36 -10.88 8.26
N LYS A 74 4.24 -11.32 9.18
CA LYS A 74 5.57 -11.84 8.84
C LYS A 74 5.50 -12.99 7.85
N ILE A 75 4.57 -13.93 8.04
CA ILE A 75 4.38 -15.05 7.12
C ILE A 75 4.02 -14.53 5.73
N ILE A 76 3.14 -13.52 5.63
CA ILE A 76 2.76 -12.93 4.33
C ILE A 76 3.95 -12.23 3.66
N ASP A 77 4.70 -11.43 4.40
CA ASP A 77 5.86 -10.69 3.89
C ASP A 77 7.00 -11.62 3.47
N GLU A 78 7.24 -12.70 4.20
CA GLU A 78 8.22 -13.73 3.83
C GLU A 78 7.84 -14.48 2.54
N GLN A 79 6.54 -14.66 2.28
CA GLN A 79 6.03 -15.32 1.08
C GLN A 79 5.92 -14.35 -0.12
N ASN A 80 6.00 -13.04 0.10
CA ASN A 80 5.96 -12.02 -0.94
C ASN A 80 6.97 -10.90 -0.65
N PRO A 81 8.28 -11.16 -0.81
CA PRO A 81 9.30 -10.13 -0.62
C PRO A 81 9.08 -9.04 -1.68
N ALA A 82 8.72 -7.84 -1.22
CA ALA A 82 8.58 -6.65 -2.04
C ALA A 82 9.87 -6.28 -2.79
#